data_AF-G2TM30-F1
#
_entry.id   AF-G2TM30-F1
#
_cell.length_a   1.000
_cell.length_b   1.000
_cell.length_c   1.000
_cell.angle_alpha   90.00
_cell.angle_beta   90.00
_cell.angle_gamma   90.00
#
_symmetry.space_group_name_H-M   'P 1'
#
loop_
_entity.id
_entity.type
_entity.pdbx_description
1 polymer ?
#
loop_
_entity_poly.entity_id
_entity_poly.type
_entity_poly.pdbx_seq_one_letter_code
_entity_poly.pdbx_strand_id
1 'polypeptide(L)'
;MSFSQKKTLLPLVVVLVLIAAMAIGACSHHSATNKTSKHPKKVQMDGTFSINRDHPEETVGDADYVFLARVEEKTGTAYKNTTQIETEEGTKEISTPYTNYKITVLENMKGELETDKPIPLQKAGGISKDGSSIVTFDDDVLPEVGQSYVFLAYA
;
A
#
# COMPACT_ATOMS: atom_id res chain seq x y z
N MET A 1 33.58 32.99 69.54
CA MET A 1 33.18 33.52 68.21
C MET A 1 32.38 32.45 67.50
N SER A 2 31.11 32.77 67.22
CA SER A 2 30.14 31.92 66.52
C SER A 2 30.38 32.03 65.02
N PHE A 3 30.47 30.90 64.30
CA PHE A 3 30.25 30.88 62.85
C PHE A 3 29.40 29.69 62.43
N SER A 4 28.28 30.07 61.83
CA SER A 4 27.15 29.28 61.33
C SER A 4 27.54 28.33 60.18
N GLN A 5 27.29 27.03 60.34
CA GLN A 5 27.28 26.05 59.26
C GLN A 5 25.86 25.63 58.88
N LYS A 6 25.08 26.53 58.27
CA LYS A 6 23.71 26.21 57.81
C LYS A 6 23.42 26.59 56.35
N LYS A 7 24.44 26.69 55.48
CA LYS A 7 24.22 27.11 54.06
C LYS A 7 24.51 26.05 52.99
N THR A 8 25.09 24.91 53.33
CA THR A 8 25.47 23.87 52.34
C THR A 8 24.51 22.68 52.26
N LEU A 9 23.59 22.53 53.22
CA LEU A 9 22.60 21.43 53.25
C LEU A 9 21.41 21.68 52.31
N LEU A 10 20.96 22.93 52.16
CA LEU A 10 19.80 23.27 51.33
C LEU A 10 20.00 22.97 49.82
N PRO A 11 21.13 23.35 49.17
CA PRO A 11 21.31 23.06 47.75
C PRO A 11 21.51 21.56 47.47
N LEU A 12 22.08 20.81 48.43
CA LEU A 12 22.27 19.37 48.31
C LEU A 12 20.92 18.61 48.31
N VAL A 13 19.98 19.02 49.19
CA VAL A 13 18.64 18.43 49.25
C VAL A 13 17.83 18.75 47.99
N VAL A 14 17.93 19.97 47.46
CA VAL A 14 17.24 20.36 46.21
C VAL A 14 17.75 19.57 45.01
N VAL A 15 19.07 19.34 44.90
CA VAL A 15 19.66 18.50 43.85
C VAL A 15 19.23 17.05 43.98
N LEU A 16 19.15 16.51 45.21
CA LEU A 16 18.70 15.13 45.44
C LEU A 16 17.22 14.92 45.07
N VAL A 17 16.36 15.92 45.35
CA VAL A 17 14.94 15.89 44.99
C VAL A 17 14.71 16.03 43.48
N LEU A 18 15.55 16.81 42.78
CA LEU A 18 15.52 16.93 41.32
C LEU A 18 15.93 15.63 40.61
N ILE A 19 16.91 14.90 41.14
CA ILE A 19 17.32 13.58 40.62
C ILE A 19 16.20 12.54 40.84
N ALA A 20 15.53 12.58 41.99
CA ALA A 20 14.40 11.70 42.28
C ALA A 20 13.17 11.98 41.39
N ALA A 21 12.92 13.25 41.04
CA ALA A 21 11.83 13.63 40.14
C ALA A 21 12.04 13.15 38.69
N MET A 22 13.30 13.00 38.24
CA MET A 22 13.62 12.45 36.92
C MET A 22 13.42 10.93 36.81
N ALA A 23 13.34 10.21 37.93
CA ALA A 23 13.19 8.75 37.94
C ALA A 23 11.73 8.25 37.77
N ILE A 24 10.73 9.14 37.85
CA ILE A 24 9.30 8.75 37.86
C ILE A 24 8.64 8.83 36.46
N GLY A 25 9.34 9.38 35.46
CA GLY A 25 8.79 9.55 34.10
C GLY A 25 8.92 8.35 33.15
N ALA A 26 9.55 7.25 33.56
CA ALA A 26 9.98 6.18 32.63
C ALA A 26 9.10 4.91 32.61
N CYS A 27 7.91 4.94 33.21
CA CYS A 27 7.00 3.78 33.21
C CYS A 27 5.65 4.11 32.56
N SER A 28 5.67 4.71 31.37
CA SER A 28 4.55 4.53 30.45
C SER A 28 4.63 3.10 29.92
N HIS A 29 3.82 2.19 30.45
CA HIS A 29 3.52 0.91 29.81
C HIS A 29 2.86 1.22 28.46
N HIS A 30 3.69 1.53 27.45
CA HIS A 30 3.30 1.34 26.07
C HIS A 30 3.26 -0.18 25.91
N SER A 31 2.06 -0.75 25.98
CA SER A 31 1.84 -2.07 25.41
C SER A 31 2.29 -1.94 23.96
N ALA A 32 3.53 -2.36 23.69
CA ALA A 32 3.97 -2.65 22.36
C ALA A 32 3.04 -3.77 21.90
N THR A 33 1.94 -3.40 21.23
CA THR A 33 1.32 -4.28 20.27
C THR A 33 2.46 -4.63 19.35
N ASN A 34 3.01 -5.83 19.54
CA ASN A 34 3.80 -6.51 18.52
C ASN A 34 2.86 -6.64 17.32
N LYS A 35 2.75 -5.58 16.52
CA LYS A 35 2.35 -5.69 15.13
C LYS A 35 3.53 -6.43 14.51
N THR A 36 3.55 -7.76 14.65
CA THR A 36 4.12 -8.59 13.60
C THR A 36 3.50 -8.07 12.33
N SER A 37 4.26 -7.29 11.56
CA SER A 37 3.86 -6.77 10.27
C SER A 37 3.73 -7.99 9.37
N LYS A 38 2.57 -8.66 9.47
CA LYS A 38 2.26 -9.81 8.66
C LYS A 38 2.08 -9.24 7.26
N HIS A 39 3.14 -9.30 6.47
CA HIS A 39 3.07 -8.89 5.08
C HIS A 39 1.89 -9.62 4.43
N PRO A 40 1.07 -8.93 3.63
CA PRO A 40 -0.07 -9.57 3.00
C PRO A 40 0.41 -10.76 2.16
N LYS A 41 -0.32 -11.86 2.20
CA LYS A 41 0.00 -13.05 1.39
C LYS A 41 -0.19 -12.72 -0.09
N LYS A 42 0.64 -13.27 -0.97
CA LYS A 42 0.34 -13.24 -2.40
C LYS A 42 -0.68 -14.33 -2.72
N VAL A 43 -1.72 -13.98 -3.46
CA VAL A 43 -2.75 -14.90 -3.98
C VAL A 43 -2.84 -14.65 -5.47
N GLN A 44 -2.75 -15.72 -6.26
CA GLN A 44 -2.87 -15.63 -7.71
C GLN A 44 -4.24 -16.10 -8.16
N MET A 45 -4.75 -15.44 -9.19
CA MET A 45 -5.99 -15.80 -9.88
C MET A 45 -5.63 -16.40 -11.23
N ASP A 46 -6.22 -17.56 -11.52
CA ASP A 46 -6.12 -18.18 -12.83
C ASP A 46 -6.95 -17.37 -13.83
N GLY A 47 -6.35 -17.06 -14.98
CA GLY A 47 -7.01 -16.40 -16.10
C GLY A 47 -7.10 -17.31 -17.31
N THR A 48 -8.24 -17.34 -17.98
CA THR A 48 -8.37 -17.89 -19.34
C THR A 48 -8.57 -16.74 -20.30
N PHE A 49 -7.76 -16.69 -21.35
CA PHE A 49 -7.73 -15.57 -22.29
C PHE A 49 -8.09 -16.07 -23.70
N SER A 50 -8.81 -15.24 -24.46
CA SER A 50 -9.16 -15.52 -25.85
C SER A 50 -8.01 -15.31 -26.84
N ILE A 51 -6.91 -14.73 -26.35
CA ILE A 51 -5.70 -14.39 -27.11
C ILE A 51 -4.48 -15.05 -26.47
N ASN A 52 -3.44 -15.26 -27.28
CA ASN A 52 -2.16 -15.74 -26.78
C ASN A 52 -1.36 -14.60 -26.14
N ARG A 53 -1.24 -14.61 -24.81
CA ARG A 53 -0.53 -13.57 -24.04
C ARG A 53 0.99 -13.58 -24.24
N ASP A 54 1.54 -14.66 -24.77
CA ASP A 54 2.98 -14.78 -25.05
C ASP A 54 3.36 -14.16 -26.41
N HIS A 55 2.37 -13.71 -27.19
CA HIS A 55 2.54 -13.06 -28.49
C HIS A 55 2.16 -11.58 -28.42
N PRO A 56 3.15 -10.65 -28.42
CA PRO A 56 2.91 -9.23 -28.31
C PRO A 56 1.94 -8.69 -29.38
N GLU A 57 2.00 -9.21 -30.60
CA GLU A 57 1.10 -8.82 -31.70
C GLU A 57 -0.37 -9.11 -31.42
N GLU A 58 -0.68 -10.23 -30.74
CA GLU A 58 -2.06 -10.58 -30.37
C GLU A 58 -2.56 -9.67 -29.24
N THR A 59 -1.73 -9.46 -28.21
CA THR A 59 -2.09 -8.60 -27.08
C THR A 59 -2.26 -7.12 -27.48
N VAL A 60 -1.34 -6.58 -28.29
CA VAL A 60 -1.44 -5.22 -28.84
C VAL A 60 -2.60 -5.11 -29.83
N GLY A 61 -2.87 -6.17 -30.59
CA GLY A 61 -4.00 -6.25 -31.51
C GLY A 61 -5.36 -6.15 -30.81
N ASP A 62 -5.50 -6.83 -29.68
CA ASP A 62 -6.75 -6.93 -28.89
C ASP A 62 -7.06 -5.67 -28.07
N ALA A 63 -6.05 -4.98 -27.53
CA ALA A 63 -6.25 -3.81 -26.66
C ALA A 63 -6.83 -2.58 -27.40
N ASP A 64 -7.72 -1.82 -26.78
CA ASP A 64 -8.23 -0.57 -27.37
C ASP A 64 -7.14 0.52 -27.41
N TYR A 65 -6.29 0.56 -26.37
CA TYR A 65 -5.22 1.53 -26.23
C TYR A 65 -3.89 0.85 -25.92
N VAL A 66 -2.81 1.39 -26.49
CA VAL A 66 -1.43 0.98 -26.18
C VAL A 66 -0.59 2.23 -26.01
N PHE A 67 0.03 2.39 -24.84
CA PHE A 67 0.75 3.61 -24.51
C PHE A 67 1.83 3.38 -23.46
N LEU A 68 2.92 4.14 -23.54
CA LEU A 68 3.92 4.24 -22.48
C LEU A 68 3.48 5.32 -21.49
N ALA A 69 3.40 4.99 -20.21
CA ALA A 69 3.06 5.96 -19.19
C ALA A 69 3.86 5.77 -17.91
N ARG A 70 4.06 6.88 -17.17
CA ARG A 70 4.61 6.88 -15.82
C ARG A 70 3.48 6.83 -14.80
N VAL A 71 3.63 6.02 -13.76
CA VAL A 71 2.71 5.99 -12.62
C VAL A 71 3.02 7.13 -11.68
N GLU A 72 2.10 8.06 -11.51
CA GLU A 72 2.28 9.22 -10.62
C GLU A 72 1.82 8.90 -9.20
N GLU A 73 0.71 8.19 -9.06
CA GLU A 73 0.06 7.96 -7.77
C GLU A 73 -0.74 6.67 -7.78
N LYS A 74 -0.72 5.94 -6.67
CA LYS A 74 -1.72 4.90 -6.37
C LYS A 74 -2.82 5.52 -5.52
N THR A 75 -4.00 5.73 -6.11
CA THR A 75 -5.09 6.49 -5.49
C THR A 75 -6.02 5.65 -4.61
N GLY A 76 -5.92 4.32 -4.66
CA GLY A 76 -6.65 3.41 -3.79
C GLY A 76 -6.95 2.06 -4.43
N THR A 77 -7.86 1.31 -3.81
CA THR A 77 -8.35 0.02 -4.33
C THR A 77 -9.88 0.01 -4.28
N ALA A 78 -10.51 -0.28 -5.41
CA ALA A 78 -11.93 -0.56 -5.51
C ALA A 78 -12.18 -2.07 -5.38
N TYR A 79 -13.32 -2.45 -4.82
CA TYR A 79 -13.70 -3.85 -4.65
C TYR A 79 -14.95 -4.12 -5.48
N LYS A 80 -14.84 -5.03 -6.46
CA LYS A 80 -15.90 -5.38 -7.41
C LYS A 80 -16.25 -6.86 -7.32
N ASN A 81 -17.35 -7.26 -7.98
CA ASN A 81 -17.80 -8.65 -8.06
C ASN A 81 -17.94 -9.30 -6.68
N THR A 82 -18.50 -8.55 -5.73
CA THR A 82 -18.69 -9.03 -4.37
C THR A 82 -19.65 -10.20 -4.36
N THR A 83 -19.24 -11.30 -3.74
CA THR A 83 -20.07 -12.50 -3.57
C THR A 83 -19.87 -13.09 -2.18
N GLN A 84 -20.83 -13.89 -1.74
CA GLN A 84 -20.73 -14.65 -0.50
C GLN A 84 -20.37 -16.10 -0.83
N ILE A 85 -19.40 -16.63 -0.08
CA ILE A 85 -19.02 -18.04 -0.15
C ILE A 85 -19.26 -18.68 1.21
N GLU A 86 -19.73 -19.92 1.21
CA GLU A 86 -19.80 -20.74 2.42
C GLU A 86 -18.43 -21.35 2.68
N THR A 87 -17.93 -21.20 3.91
CA THR A 87 -16.69 -21.81 4.37
C THR A 87 -16.96 -22.66 5.61
N GLU A 88 -16.00 -23.48 6.05
CA GLU A 88 -16.11 -24.24 7.29
C GLU A 88 -16.31 -23.34 8.53
N GLU A 89 -15.87 -22.07 8.45
CA GLU A 89 -16.01 -21.05 9.49
C GLU A 89 -17.30 -20.21 9.35
N GLY A 90 -18.15 -20.50 8.36
CA GLY A 90 -19.39 -19.78 8.04
C GLY A 90 -19.32 -18.99 6.74
N THR A 91 -20.35 -18.18 6.48
CA THR A 91 -20.46 -17.34 5.27
C THR A 91 -19.42 -16.22 5.28
N LYS A 92 -18.64 -16.10 4.20
CA LYS A 92 -17.63 -15.05 4.01
C LYS A 92 -17.91 -14.24 2.75
N GLU A 93 -17.83 -12.92 2.86
CA GLU A 93 -17.85 -12.02 1.71
C GLU A 93 -16.45 -11.97 1.07
N ILE A 94 -16.39 -12.21 -0.25
CA ILE A 94 -15.19 -12.04 -1.06
C ILE A 94 -15.46 -11.03 -2.18
N SER A 95 -14.43 -10.33 -2.62
CA SER A 95 -14.50 -9.36 -3.72
C SER A 95 -13.19 -9.34 -4.49
N THR A 96 -13.25 -8.95 -5.76
CA THR A 96 -12.08 -8.78 -6.62
C THR A 96 -11.52 -7.36 -6.43
N PRO A 97 -10.26 -7.20 -6.01
CA PRO A 97 -9.65 -5.89 -5.88
C PRO A 97 -9.24 -5.33 -7.25
N TYR A 98 -9.41 -4.02 -7.43
CA TYR A 98 -8.95 -3.26 -8.58
C TYR A 98 -8.17 -2.04 -8.08
N THR A 99 -6.88 -1.98 -8.38
CA THR A 99 -6.02 -0.88 -7.95
C THR A 99 -6.17 0.31 -8.89
N ASN A 100 -6.40 1.48 -8.31
CA ASN A 100 -6.55 2.74 -9.02
C ASN A 100 -5.25 3.52 -9.01
N TYR A 101 -4.95 4.13 -10.14
CA TYR A 101 -3.74 4.90 -10.39
C TYR A 101 -4.09 6.24 -11.03
N LYS A 102 -3.20 7.22 -10.85
CA LYS A 102 -3.03 8.30 -11.81
C LYS A 102 -1.74 8.05 -12.58
N ILE A 103 -1.82 8.18 -13.89
CA ILE A 103 -0.70 7.95 -14.80
C ILE A 103 -0.57 9.13 -15.75
N THR A 104 0.66 9.48 -16.14
CA THR A 104 0.92 10.46 -17.19
C THR A 104 1.38 9.72 -18.42
N VAL A 105 0.64 9.85 -19.53
CA VAL A 105 1.03 9.26 -20.81
C VAL A 105 2.23 10.02 -21.37
N LEU A 106 3.30 9.27 -21.65
CA LEU A 106 4.54 9.77 -22.23
C LEU A 106 4.56 9.57 -23.75
N GLU A 107 4.00 8.46 -24.24
CA GLU A 107 3.90 8.15 -25.66
C GLU A 107 2.62 7.33 -25.92
N ASN A 108 1.81 7.78 -26.88
CA ASN A 108 0.61 7.08 -27.33
C ASN A 108 0.92 6.28 -28.60
N MET A 109 0.77 4.95 -28.56
CA MET A 109 1.07 4.05 -29.69
C MET A 109 -0.18 3.54 -30.41
N LYS A 110 -1.30 3.36 -29.69
CA LYS A 110 -2.61 2.95 -30.23
C LYS A 110 -3.73 3.61 -29.45
N GLY A 111 -4.80 3.97 -30.16
CA GLY A 111 -5.93 4.75 -29.64
C GLY A 111 -5.61 6.25 -29.61
N GLU A 112 -6.48 7.03 -28.97
CA GLU A 112 -6.31 8.48 -28.83
C GLU A 112 -6.38 8.87 -27.34
N LEU A 113 -5.21 9.11 -26.73
CA LEU A 113 -5.09 9.59 -25.35
C LEU A 113 -4.36 10.94 -25.29
N GLU A 114 -4.80 11.80 -24.39
CA GLU A 114 -4.07 13.03 -24.07
C GLU A 114 -2.73 12.69 -23.40
N THR A 115 -1.65 13.35 -23.85
CA THR A 115 -0.31 13.26 -23.25
C THR A 115 -0.09 14.36 -22.22
N ASP A 116 0.95 14.18 -21.39
CA ASP A 116 1.48 15.21 -20.48
C ASP A 116 0.54 15.69 -19.35
N LYS A 117 -0.59 15.01 -19.17
CA LYS A 117 -1.51 15.23 -18.05
C LYS A 117 -1.80 13.91 -17.32
N PRO A 118 -1.95 13.94 -15.99
CA PRO A 118 -2.40 12.76 -15.25
C PRO A 118 -3.83 12.36 -15.64
N ILE A 119 -4.00 11.10 -16.07
CA ILE A 119 -5.31 10.47 -16.33
C ILE A 119 -5.53 9.30 -15.35
N PRO A 120 -6.79 8.96 -15.02
CA PRO A 120 -7.07 7.81 -14.17
C PRO A 120 -6.85 6.50 -14.93
N LEU A 121 -6.27 5.51 -14.25
CA LEU A 121 -6.14 4.14 -14.74
C LEU A 121 -6.57 3.17 -13.64
N GLN A 122 -7.28 2.11 -14.01
CA GLN A 122 -7.64 1.05 -13.09
C GLN A 122 -7.12 -0.28 -13.61
N LYS A 123 -6.46 -1.06 -12.74
CA LYS A 123 -5.95 -2.40 -13.06
C LYS A 123 -6.56 -3.43 -12.12
N ALA A 124 -6.95 -4.58 -12.66
CA ALA A 124 -7.38 -5.72 -11.87
C ALA A 124 -6.22 -6.24 -10.99
N GLY A 125 -6.54 -6.59 -9.75
CA GLY A 125 -5.56 -6.93 -8.72
C GLY A 125 -5.32 -5.79 -7.74
N GLY A 126 -4.77 -6.13 -6.58
CA GLY A 126 -4.60 -5.19 -5.47
C GLY A 126 -4.64 -5.86 -4.11
N ILE A 127 -4.63 -5.05 -3.06
CA ILE A 127 -4.82 -5.53 -1.70
C ILE A 127 -6.27 -5.99 -1.50
N SER A 128 -6.48 -7.11 -0.81
CA SER A 128 -7.82 -7.59 -0.43
C SER A 128 -8.49 -6.63 0.54
N LYS A 129 -9.83 -6.67 0.59
CA LYS A 129 -10.64 -5.76 1.43
C LYS A 129 -10.30 -5.82 2.92
N ASP A 130 -9.92 -7.00 3.40
CA ASP A 130 -9.48 -7.25 4.77
C ASP A 130 -7.98 -6.98 4.99
N GLY A 131 -7.24 -6.57 3.96
CA GLY A 131 -5.80 -6.29 4.02
C GLY A 131 -4.91 -7.53 4.12
N SER A 132 -5.48 -8.73 4.09
CA SER A 132 -4.75 -9.97 4.37
C SER A 132 -3.88 -10.45 3.21
N SER A 133 -4.19 -10.04 1.98
CA SER A 133 -3.57 -10.57 0.76
C SER A 133 -3.36 -9.50 -0.32
N ILE A 134 -2.34 -9.67 -1.17
CA ILE A 134 -2.24 -9.03 -2.49
C ILE A 134 -2.71 -10.06 -3.51
N VAL A 135 -3.74 -9.71 -4.28
CA VAL A 135 -4.34 -10.56 -5.30
C VAL A 135 -3.91 -10.06 -6.68
N THR A 136 -3.36 -10.93 -7.53
CA THR A 136 -2.97 -10.64 -8.93
C THR A 136 -3.32 -11.82 -9.83
N PHE A 137 -3.24 -11.65 -11.15
CA PHE A 137 -3.20 -12.80 -12.06
C PHE A 137 -1.82 -13.48 -12.01
N ASP A 138 -1.73 -14.68 -12.58
CA ASP A 138 -0.46 -15.37 -12.78
C ASP A 138 0.54 -14.52 -13.57
N ASP A 139 1.78 -14.51 -13.07
CA ASP A 139 2.93 -13.75 -13.57
C ASP A 139 2.71 -12.23 -13.73
N ASP A 140 1.63 -11.71 -13.13
CA ASP A 140 1.27 -10.31 -13.18
C ASP A 140 1.88 -9.52 -12.00
N VAL A 141 2.15 -8.25 -12.25
CA VAL A 141 2.72 -7.32 -11.26
C VAL A 141 1.92 -6.03 -11.22
N LEU A 142 1.74 -5.48 -10.03
CA LEU A 142 1.11 -4.17 -9.86
C LEU A 142 2.13 -3.07 -10.21
N PRO A 143 1.76 -2.09 -11.05
CA PRO A 143 2.61 -0.94 -11.35
C PRO A 143 3.05 -0.19 -10.10
N GLU A 144 4.32 0.20 -10.07
CA GLU A 144 4.93 0.97 -8.98
C GLU A 144 4.95 2.47 -9.28
N VAL A 145 4.72 3.29 -8.26
CA VAL A 145 4.79 4.75 -8.37
C VAL A 145 6.20 5.18 -8.75
N GLY A 146 6.31 6.08 -9.72
CA GLY A 146 7.56 6.59 -10.27
C GLY A 146 8.14 5.76 -11.42
N GLN A 147 7.62 4.56 -11.67
CA GLN A 147 8.05 3.70 -12.78
C GLN A 147 7.20 3.93 -14.03
N SER A 148 7.78 3.58 -15.18
CA SER A 148 7.11 3.65 -16.48
C SER A 148 6.87 2.26 -17.04
N TYR A 149 5.69 2.06 -17.64
CA TYR A 149 5.28 0.79 -18.23
C TYR A 149 4.60 1.03 -19.57
N VAL A 150 4.66 0.04 -20.46
CA VAL A 150 3.74 -0.06 -21.59
C VAL A 150 2.44 -0.66 -21.08
N PHE A 151 1.36 0.09 -21.21
CA PHE A 151 0.02 -0.32 -20.83
C PHE A 151 -0.77 -0.76 -22.06
N LEU A 152 -1.45 -1.89 -21.91
CA LEU A 152 -2.50 -2.36 -22.80
C LEU A 152 -3.81 -2.17 -22.05
N ALA A 153 -4.68 -1.28 -22.54
CA ALA A 153 -5.89 -0.88 -21.83
C ALA A 153 -7.14 -1.02 -22.69
N TYR A 154 -8.28 -1.17 -22.01
CA TYR A 154 -9.60 -1.41 -22.58
C TYR A 154 -10.59 -0.35 -22.04
N ALA A 155 -11.51 0.12 -22.89
CA ALA A 155 -12.50 1.17 -22.55
C ALA A 155 -13.90 0.62 -22.24
#